data_AF-A0A1A3NZR9-F1
#
_entry.id   AF-A0A1A3NZR9-F1
#
_cell.length_a   1.000
_cell.length_b   1.000
_cell.length_c   1.000
_cell.angle_alpha   90.00
_cell.angle_beta   90.00
_cell.angle_gamma   90.00
#
_symmetry.space_group_name_H-M   'P 1'
#
loop_
_entity.id
_entity.type
_entity.pdbx_description
1 polymer ?
#
loop_
_entity_poly.entity_id
_entity_poly.type
_entity_poly.pdbx_seq_one_letter_code
_entity_poly.pdbx_strand_id
1 'polypeptide(L)'
;MTLLLMLFALICLAPGEAAADSQPEVQVVVQLWDTDPDAAVRVAFGHLAAIYFLERNEPNFTAWHAMLRQSLQHQTPVRFTYAVAGQRITFVEPAG
;
A
#
# COMPACT_ATOMS: atom_id res chain seq x y z
N MET A 1 33.95 -43.42 4.49
CA MET A 1 32.90 -43.42 5.52
C MET A 1 33.53 -42.84 6.77
N THR A 2 33.25 -41.61 7.21
CA THR A 2 31.95 -41.03 7.64
C THR A 2 32.12 -39.50 7.53
N LEU A 3 31.42 -38.79 6.63
CA LEU A 3 30.06 -38.27 6.74
C LEU A 3 29.90 -37.11 7.76
N LEU A 4 29.30 -36.02 7.26
CA LEU A 4 28.57 -34.95 7.97
C LEU A 4 29.41 -33.78 8.52
N LEU A 5 29.56 -32.67 7.78
CA LEU A 5 28.59 -31.57 7.67
C LEU A 5 27.96 -31.20 9.02
N MET A 6 28.61 -30.29 9.76
CA MET A 6 27.93 -29.39 10.69
C MET A 6 28.31 -27.97 10.32
N LEU A 7 27.87 -27.58 9.12
CA LEU A 7 27.56 -26.19 8.78
C LEU A 7 26.39 -25.81 9.69
N PHE A 8 26.69 -25.43 10.93
CA PHE A 8 25.67 -25.02 11.88
C PHE A 8 25.08 -23.71 11.38
N ALA A 9 23.89 -23.86 10.80
CA ALA A 9 23.12 -22.83 10.17
C ALA A 9 23.13 -21.56 11.02
N LEU A 10 23.75 -20.51 10.48
CA LEU A 10 23.38 -19.15 10.79
C LEU A 10 21.92 -19.02 10.34
N ILE A 11 20.99 -19.37 11.22
CA ILE A 11 19.58 -19.05 11.03
C ILE A 11 19.53 -17.53 11.11
N CYS A 12 19.70 -16.89 9.96
CA CYS A 12 19.25 -15.53 9.76
C CYS A 12 17.75 -15.54 10.09
N LEU A 13 17.40 -15.21 11.32
CA LEU A 13 16.10 -14.64 11.62
C LEU A 13 16.03 -13.37 10.77
N ALA A 14 15.50 -13.49 9.55
CA ALA A 14 15.11 -12.33 8.78
C ALA A 14 14.00 -11.67 9.62
N PRO A 15 14.20 -10.46 10.18
CA PRO A 15 13.06 -9.69 10.63
C PRO A 15 12.15 -9.57 9.40
N GLY A 16 10.90 -10.05 9.51
CA GLY A 16 9.99 -10.22 8.38
C GLY A 16 10.16 -9.06 7.40
N GLU A 17 10.54 -9.39 6.16
CA GLU A 17 10.87 -8.40 5.13
C GLU A 17 9.79 -7.34 5.14
N ALA A 18 10.15 -6.13 5.61
CA ALA A 18 9.30 -4.98 5.41
C ALA A 18 9.11 -4.92 3.89
N ALA A 19 7.86 -5.12 3.44
CA ALA A 19 7.56 -5.08 2.02
C ALA A 19 8.15 -3.79 1.45
N ALA A 20 8.91 -3.90 0.36
CA ALA A 20 9.52 -2.74 -0.27
C ALA A 20 8.41 -1.73 -0.58
N ASP A 21 8.58 -0.52 -0.06
CA ASP A 21 7.66 0.59 -0.32
C ASP A 21 7.98 1.18 -1.70
N SER A 22 6.95 1.63 -2.40
CA SER A 22 7.12 2.31 -3.67
C SER A 22 7.84 3.64 -3.50
N GLN A 23 8.34 4.20 -4.61
CA GLN A 23 8.64 5.62 -4.62
C GLN A 23 7.32 6.42 -4.55
N PRO A 24 7.33 7.67 -4.03
CA PRO A 24 6.15 8.52 -4.02
C PRO A 24 5.68 8.84 -5.44
N GLU A 25 4.41 8.56 -5.73
CA GLU A 25 3.76 8.83 -7.02
C GLU A 25 2.66 9.87 -6.85
N VAL A 26 2.42 10.69 -7.88
CA VAL A 26 1.35 11.71 -7.88
C VAL A 26 0.28 11.32 -8.88
N GLN A 27 -0.93 11.04 -8.39
CA GLN A 27 -2.00 10.49 -9.20
C GLN A 27 -3.37 11.06 -8.84
N VAL A 28 -4.31 10.96 -9.77
CA VAL A 28 -5.74 11.26 -9.53
C VAL A 28 -6.48 9.94 -9.33
N VAL A 29 -7.32 9.89 -8.30
CA VAL A 29 -8.22 8.76 -8.05
C VAL A 29 -9.33 8.78 -9.09
N VAL A 30 -9.50 7.68 -9.81
CA VAL A 30 -10.56 7.53 -10.82
C VAL A 30 -11.68 6.60 -10.34
N GLN A 31 -11.40 5.74 -9.36
CA GLN A 31 -12.41 4.88 -8.75
C GLN A 31 -12.04 4.52 -7.32
N LEU A 32 -13.06 4.43 -6.47
CA LEU A 32 -12.94 4.07 -5.07
C LEU A 32 -14.11 3.14 -4.70
N TRP A 33 -13.81 1.98 -4.13
CA TRP A 33 -14.82 1.03 -3.65
C TRP A 33 -14.70 0.87 -2.13
N ASP A 34 -15.62 1.49 -1.42
CA ASP A 34 -15.61 1.63 0.05
C ASP A 34 -16.91 1.22 0.72
N THR A 35 -17.85 0.62 -0.02
CA THR A 35 -19.19 0.25 0.45
C THR A 35 -19.20 -0.89 1.46
N ASP A 36 -18.18 -1.74 1.46
CA ASP A 36 -18.06 -2.87 2.39
C ASP A 36 -17.23 -2.45 3.62
N PRO A 37 -17.85 -2.28 4.80
CA PRO A 37 -17.18 -1.79 6.00
C PRO A 37 -16.16 -2.77 6.60
N ASP A 38 -16.15 -4.03 6.19
CA ASP A 38 -15.27 -5.07 6.72
C ASP A 38 -14.09 -5.39 5.77
N ALA A 39 -14.10 -4.86 4.55
CA ALA A 39 -13.04 -5.04 3.56
C ALA A 39 -12.19 -3.78 3.35
N ALA A 40 -10.92 -3.95 2.99
CA ALA A 40 -10.05 -2.83 2.59
C ALA A 40 -10.69 -2.00 1.46
N VAL A 41 -10.48 -0.68 1.51
CA VAL A 41 -10.94 0.22 0.46
C VAL A 41 -10.07 0.01 -0.77
N ARG A 42 -10.70 -0.33 -1.89
CA ARG A 42 -10.01 -0.48 -3.17
C ARG A 42 -9.93 0.86 -3.88
N VAL A 43 -8.79 1.16 -4.47
CA VAL A 43 -8.49 2.45 -5.11
C VAL A 43 -7.87 2.20 -6.49
N ALA A 44 -8.41 2.82 -7.52
CA ALA A 44 -7.81 2.87 -8.84
C ALA A 44 -7.34 4.30 -9.15
N PHE A 45 -6.13 4.40 -9.71
CA PHE A 45 -5.52 5.66 -10.14
C PHE A 45 -5.45 5.72 -11.67
N GLY A 46 -5.67 6.90 -12.25
CA GLY A 46 -5.90 7.02 -13.70
C GLY A 46 -4.77 6.53 -14.62
N HIS A 47 -3.50 6.64 -14.20
CA HIS A 47 -2.34 6.22 -15.01
C HIS A 47 -1.74 4.87 -14.56
N LEU A 48 -2.33 4.20 -13.58
CA LEU A 48 -1.80 2.96 -13.02
C LEU A 48 -2.72 1.79 -13.36
N ALA A 49 -2.14 0.67 -13.78
CA ALA A 49 -2.88 -0.53 -14.17
C ALA A 49 -3.24 -1.45 -12.99
N ALA A 50 -3.03 -0.99 -11.76
CA ALA A 50 -3.15 -1.75 -10.51
C ALA A 50 -4.30 -1.25 -9.63
N ILE A 51 -4.78 -2.12 -8.74
CA ILE A 51 -5.74 -1.77 -7.69
C ILE A 51 -5.01 -1.76 -6.35
N TYR A 52 -5.08 -0.63 -5.68
CA TYR A 52 -4.41 -0.40 -4.40
C TYR A 52 -5.40 -0.55 -3.26
N PHE A 53 -4.89 -0.95 -2.10
CA PHE A 53 -5.72 -1.29 -0.94
C PHE A 53 -5.38 -0.37 0.23
N LEU A 54 -6.36 0.41 0.68
CA LEU A 54 -6.28 1.13 1.93
C LEU A 54 -6.92 0.27 3.03
N GLU A 55 -6.09 -0.31 3.89
CA GLU A 55 -6.57 -1.15 4.99
C GLU A 55 -7.32 -0.30 6.03
N ARG A 56 -8.44 -0.83 6.53
CA ARG A 56 -9.32 -0.11 7.47
C ARG A 56 -8.69 0.08 8.86
N ASN A 57 -7.72 -0.75 9.20
CA ASN A 57 -6.98 -0.68 10.45
C ASN A 57 -5.73 0.23 10.37
N GLU A 58 -5.47 0.88 9.23
CA GLU A 58 -4.38 1.86 9.15
C GLU A 58 -4.61 3.00 10.15
N PRO A 59 -3.59 3.43 10.91
CA PRO A 59 -3.73 4.51 11.89
C PRO A 59 -4.30 5.81 11.29
N ASN A 60 -3.99 6.05 10.01
CA ASN A 60 -4.41 7.25 9.28
C ASN A 60 -5.60 6.99 8.33
N PHE A 61 -6.29 5.85 8.46
CA PHE A 61 -7.35 5.43 7.55
C PHE A 61 -8.34 6.57 7.24
N THR A 62 -8.92 7.19 8.27
CA THR A 62 -9.94 8.23 8.11
C THR A 62 -9.43 9.42 7.30
N ALA A 63 -8.19 9.87 7.56
CA ALA A 63 -7.60 11.01 6.88
C ALA A 63 -7.28 10.68 5.42
N TRP A 64 -6.60 9.55 5.18
CA TRP A 64 -6.23 9.12 3.82
C TRP A 64 -7.46 8.81 2.98
N HIS A 65 -8.46 8.14 3.54
CA HIS A 65 -9.72 7.86 2.86
C HIS A 65 -10.45 9.15 2.45
N ALA A 66 -10.47 10.17 3.32
CA ALA A 66 -11.03 11.48 2.99
C ALA A 66 -10.28 12.15 1.83
N MET A 67 -8.95 12.11 1.83
CA MET A 67 -8.12 12.67 0.75
C MET A 67 -8.36 11.95 -0.59
N LEU A 68 -8.43 10.63 -0.59
CA LEU A 68 -8.71 9.83 -1.79
C LEU A 68 -10.12 10.12 -2.32
N ARG A 69 -11.11 10.26 -1.44
CA ARG A 69 -12.47 10.64 -1.84
C ARG A 69 -12.53 12.06 -2.40
N GLN A 70 -11.81 13.00 -1.79
CA GLN A 70 -11.69 14.37 -2.30
C GLN A 70 -11.03 14.39 -3.68
N SER A 71 -9.97 13.61 -3.90
CA SER A 71 -9.33 13.43 -5.21
C SER A 71 -10.31 12.94 -6.26
N LEU A 72 -11.12 11.92 -5.93
CA LEU A 72 -12.16 11.41 -6.83
C LEU A 72 -13.19 12.48 -7.18
N GLN A 73 -13.67 13.22 -6.17
CA GLN A 73 -14.74 14.22 -6.34
C GLN A 73 -14.29 15.47 -7.11
N HIS A 74 -13.07 15.94 -6.85
CA HIS A 74 -12.59 17.22 -7.39
C HIS A 74 -11.54 17.06 -8.48
N GLN A 75 -11.18 15.82 -8.82
CA GLN A 75 -10.11 15.52 -9.78
C GLN A 75 -8.77 16.18 -9.40
N THR A 76 -8.53 16.35 -8.10
CA THR A 76 -7.28 16.89 -7.56
C THR A 76 -6.28 15.78 -7.30
N PRO A 77 -4.99 15.94 -7.64
CA PRO A 77 -4.00 14.90 -7.44
C PRO A 77 -3.66 14.68 -5.96
N VAL A 78 -3.33 13.44 -5.62
CA VAL A 78 -2.74 13.03 -4.35
C VAL A 78 -1.34 12.47 -4.59
N ARG A 79 -0.44 12.67 -3.64
CA ARG A 79 0.82 11.94 -3.56
C ARG A 79 0.62 10.74 -2.65
N PHE A 80 1.05 9.56 -3.08
CA PHE A 80 0.90 8.35 -2.28
C PHE A 80 2.10 7.42 -2.42
N THR A 81 2.26 6.52 -1.47
CA THR A 81 3.13 5.34 -1.58
C THR A 81 2.37 4.07 -1.21
N TYR A 82 2.92 2.92 -1.59
CA TYR A 82 2.35 1.63 -1.29
C TYR A 82 3.44 0.57 -1.06
N ALA A 83 3.12 -0.42 -0.23
CA ALA A 83 3.86 -1.66 -0.17
C ALA A 83 3.67 -2.42 -1.48
N VAL A 84 4.76 -2.65 -2.22
CA VAL A 84 4.75 -3.33 -3.53
C VAL A 84 4.14 -4.73 -3.41
N ALA A 85 4.48 -5.44 -2.33
CA ALA A 85 3.83 -6.70 -1.98
C ALA A 85 2.39 -6.42 -1.52
N GLY A 86 1.42 -6.76 -2.36
CA GLY A 86 0.00 -6.63 -2.04
C GLY A 86 -0.63 -5.28 -2.35
N GLN A 87 0.13 -4.29 -2.86
CA GLN A 87 -0.39 -2.97 -3.27
C GLN A 87 -1.10 -2.22 -2.14
N ARG A 88 -0.70 -2.45 -0.88
CA ARG A 88 -1.27 -1.78 0.28
C ARG A 88 -0.77 -0.35 0.34
N ILE A 89 -1.67 0.62 0.36
CA ILE A 89 -1.35 2.04 0.55
C ILE A 89 -0.74 2.25 1.92
N THR A 90 0.42 2.90 1.96
CA THR A 90 1.21 3.16 3.17
C THR A 90 1.35 4.65 3.48
N PHE A 91 0.98 5.52 2.54
CA PHE A 91 0.98 6.96 2.71
C PHE A 91 0.06 7.65 1.70
N VAL A 92 -0.63 8.72 2.12
CA VAL A 92 -1.38 9.62 1.22
C VAL A 92 -1.28 11.06 1.74
N GLU A 93 -1.02 12.01 0.84
CA GLU A 93 -1.12 13.46 1.08
C GLU A 93 -1.68 14.18 -0.17
N PRO A 94 -2.18 15.42 -0.03
CA PRO A 94 -2.50 16.27 -1.17
C PRO A 94 -1.25 16.62 -1.99
N ALA A 95 -1.34 16.63 -3.32
CA ALA A 95 -0.19 16.96 -4.18
C ALA A 95 -0.09 18.45 -4.58
N GLY A 96 -1.05 19.28 -4.19
CA GLY A 96 -1.11 20.72 -4.51
C GLY A 96 -2.16 21.07 -5.55
#